data_AF-A0A4Y8AQU7-F1
#
_entry.id   AF-A0A4Y8AQU7-F1
#
_cell.length_a   1.000
_cell.length_b   1.000
_cell.length_c   1.000
_cell.angle_alpha   90.00
_cell.angle_beta   90.00
_cell.angle_gamma   90.00
#
_symmetry.space_group_name_H-M   'P 1'
#
loop_
_entity.id
_entity.type
_entity.pdbx_description
1 polymer ?
#
loop_
_entity_poly.entity_id
_entity_poly.type
_entity_poly.pdbx_seq_one_letter_code
_entity_poly.pdbx_strand_id
1 'polypeptide(L)'
;MKSTVKIKRSKLYLLTLIGGCIFFLFSCEKEEFLIPQEEMLKVSSELSLKKSELSSKNDKMYQILDENFELALIEKGWDVGPVDGEILKETVLSITDLDVRSSGISNLAGIEYFVNLTKLNCSDNNLKILDLGKNKALEKLSCNKNKLEILDVRKNKDLKVLHSNHNKLESLDLRKNTLLEELFANHNQLESIDLSNNKMLIQLYLNHNVLTSLDLSENSALERLLCNANKLESLDLSNNNSLLFFRCNNNNITCIQVNQEQLDNPPSGWPGSHGGDDHGSGEEPDGHDSGDDHGSGEEPDGHDSGDDHGSSGQNGNGGQNGGHDDEGGEGHDDEGGPNFTYSINCNE
;
A
#
# COMPACT_ATOMS: atom_id res chain seq x y z
N MET A 1 -53.69 42.95 17.08
CA MET A 1 -53.63 43.07 15.60
C MET A 1 -52.80 41.91 15.10
N LYS A 2 -53.42 40.91 14.45
CA LYS A 2 -52.72 39.73 13.90
C LYS A 2 -52.18 40.11 12.52
N SER A 3 -50.86 40.19 12.39
CA SER A 3 -50.19 40.53 11.13
C SER A 3 -50.10 39.27 10.26
N THR A 4 -50.97 39.15 9.26
CA THR A 4 -51.02 38.02 8.32
C THR A 4 -50.06 38.23 7.14
N VAL A 5 -49.22 37.24 6.85
CA VAL A 5 -48.38 37.21 5.65
C VAL A 5 -48.95 36.17 4.69
N LYS A 6 -49.41 36.59 3.51
CA LYS A 6 -49.94 35.69 2.46
C LYS A 6 -48.77 35.09 1.68
N ILE A 7 -48.63 33.76 1.68
CA ILE A 7 -47.63 33.05 0.88
C ILE A 7 -48.32 31.94 0.09
N LYS A 8 -48.14 31.92 -1.23
CA LYS A 8 -48.64 30.87 -2.13
C LYS A 8 -47.62 29.72 -2.19
N ARG A 9 -48.08 28.49 -1.97
CA ARG A 9 -47.27 27.27 -2.16
C ARG A 9 -47.08 26.97 -3.66
N SER A 10 -45.87 26.61 -4.04
CA SER A 10 -45.55 25.86 -5.26
C SER A 10 -44.55 24.75 -4.92
N LYS A 11 -44.58 23.66 -5.69
CA LYS A 11 -43.70 22.50 -5.50
C LYS A 11 -42.23 22.86 -5.77
N LEU A 12 -41.38 22.25 -4.95
CA LEU A 12 -39.96 22.50 -4.74
C LEU A 12 -39.11 22.00 -5.92
N TYR A 13 -38.30 22.87 -6.51
CA TYR A 13 -37.10 22.46 -7.24
C TYR A 13 -35.89 22.97 -6.44
N LEU A 14 -35.05 22.02 -6.00
CA LEU A 14 -33.81 22.30 -5.31
C LEU A 14 -32.79 22.76 -6.35
N LEU A 15 -32.39 24.03 -6.32
CA LEU A 15 -31.17 24.48 -6.96
C LEU A 15 -30.41 25.39 -5.99
N THR A 16 -29.19 24.98 -5.70
CA THR A 16 -28.28 25.54 -4.71
C THR A 16 -27.69 26.90 -5.12
N LEU A 17 -27.36 27.68 -4.09
CA LEU A 17 -27.01 29.09 -4.05
C LEU A 17 -25.66 29.48 -4.70
N ILE A 18 -25.64 30.71 -5.24
CA ILE A 18 -24.53 31.65 -5.02
C ILE A 18 -25.14 32.92 -4.41
N GLY A 19 -24.68 33.35 -3.24
CA GLY A 19 -24.91 34.72 -2.74
C GLY A 19 -25.93 34.96 -1.62
N GLY A 20 -26.32 33.95 -0.83
CA GLY A 20 -26.91 34.16 0.51
C GLY A 20 -28.32 34.78 0.61
N CYS A 21 -28.99 35.13 -0.49
CA CYS A 21 -30.37 35.61 -0.51
C CYS A 21 -31.26 34.68 -1.35
N ILE A 22 -32.37 34.22 -0.79
CA ILE A 22 -33.42 33.50 -1.53
C ILE A 22 -34.35 34.55 -2.15
N PHE A 23 -34.36 34.67 -3.48
CA PHE A 23 -35.37 35.41 -4.23
C PHE A 23 -36.41 34.45 -4.81
N PHE A 24 -37.70 34.76 -4.62
CA PHE A 24 -38.81 34.06 -5.28
C PHE A 24 -39.28 34.89 -6.48
N LEU A 25 -39.29 34.32 -7.69
CA LEU A 25 -40.01 34.87 -8.86
C LEU A 25 -41.33 34.09 -9.05
N PHE A 26 -42.45 34.82 -9.12
CA PHE A 26 -43.80 34.27 -9.20
C PHE A 26 -44.42 34.48 -10.58
N SER A 27 -45.02 33.43 -11.16
CA SER A 27 -46.07 33.53 -12.19
C SER A 27 -47.23 32.61 -11.78
N CYS A 28 -48.48 33.10 -11.77
CA CYS A 28 -49.56 32.46 -10.99
C CYS A 28 -50.99 32.69 -11.49
N GLU A 29 -51.80 31.62 -11.47
CA GLU A 29 -53.25 31.60 -11.18
C GLU A 29 -53.48 30.64 -9.98
N LYS A 30 -53.79 31.15 -8.76
CA LYS A 30 -55.09 31.29 -8.05
C LYS A 30 -55.54 30.04 -7.24
N GLU A 31 -55.03 29.92 -6.00
CA GLU A 31 -55.75 29.48 -4.78
C GLU A 31 -54.95 29.90 -3.52
N GLU A 32 -55.62 30.28 -2.41
CA GLU A 32 -55.01 30.88 -1.19
C GLU A 32 -54.99 29.89 -0.01
N PHE A 33 -53.86 29.75 0.70
CA PHE A 33 -53.75 28.96 1.96
C PHE A 33 -53.18 29.85 3.09
N LEU A 34 -53.79 29.79 4.28
CA LEU A 34 -53.43 30.61 5.45
C LEU A 34 -52.60 29.78 6.43
N ILE A 35 -51.34 30.15 6.66
CA ILE A 35 -50.49 29.55 7.71
C ILE A 35 -50.35 30.56 8.86
N PRO A 36 -50.63 30.19 10.12
CA PRO A 36 -50.45 31.06 11.28
C PRO A 36 -48.98 31.51 11.45
N GLN A 37 -48.77 32.77 11.81
CA GLN A 37 -47.44 33.39 11.94
C GLN A 37 -46.51 32.65 12.95
N GLU A 38 -47.10 32.03 13.96
CA GLU A 38 -46.40 31.20 14.96
C GLU A 38 -45.82 29.92 14.37
N GLU A 39 -46.48 29.30 13.38
CA GLU A 39 -45.97 28.09 12.70
C GLU A 39 -44.82 28.44 11.74
N MET A 40 -44.90 29.59 11.06
CA MET A 40 -43.81 30.13 10.23
C MET A 40 -42.54 30.42 11.04
N LEU A 41 -42.70 30.98 12.25
CA LEU A 41 -41.58 31.27 13.16
C LEU A 41 -40.92 29.96 13.66
N LYS A 42 -41.71 28.93 13.97
CA LYS A 42 -41.21 27.60 14.36
C LYS A 42 -40.39 26.95 13.25
N VAL A 43 -40.90 26.95 12.01
CA VAL A 43 -40.17 26.38 10.84
C VAL A 43 -38.86 27.12 10.59
N SER A 44 -38.84 28.45 10.73
CA SER A 44 -37.61 29.25 10.57
C SER A 44 -36.57 28.93 11.65
N SER A 45 -36.99 28.80 12.92
CA SER A 45 -36.09 28.43 14.01
C SER A 45 -35.55 27.01 13.87
N GLU A 46 -36.39 26.04 13.46
CA GLU A 46 -35.96 24.66 13.22
C GLU A 46 -34.98 24.57 12.04
N LEU A 47 -35.20 25.33 10.97
CA LEU A 47 -34.30 25.39 9.82
C LEU A 47 -32.96 26.03 10.19
N SER A 48 -32.97 27.07 11.03
CA SER A 48 -31.76 27.70 11.55
C SER A 48 -30.98 26.77 12.46
N LEU A 49 -31.66 26.03 13.34
CA LEU A 49 -31.05 25.01 14.20
C LEU A 49 -30.44 23.90 13.36
N LYS A 50 -31.18 23.34 12.39
CA LYS A 50 -30.69 22.27 11.52
C LYS A 50 -29.53 22.70 10.64
N LYS A 51 -29.50 23.97 10.20
CA LYS A 51 -28.36 24.57 9.47
C LYS A 51 -27.14 24.76 10.38
N SER A 52 -27.35 25.15 11.64
CA SER A 52 -26.27 25.23 12.63
C SER A 52 -25.73 23.86 13.03
N GLU A 53 -26.59 22.84 13.12
CA GLU A 53 -26.22 21.44 13.37
C GLU A 53 -25.40 20.88 12.20
N LEU A 54 -25.86 21.07 10.96
CA LEU A 54 -25.14 20.65 9.74
C LEU A 54 -23.79 21.39 9.60
N SER A 55 -23.75 22.68 9.91
CA SER A 55 -22.51 23.47 9.95
C SER A 55 -21.55 22.97 11.03
N SER A 56 -22.07 22.56 12.19
CA SER A 56 -21.27 22.01 13.30
C SER A 56 -20.81 20.57 13.08
N LYS A 57 -21.56 19.80 12.26
CA LYS A 57 -21.18 18.45 11.84
C LYS A 57 -20.01 18.51 10.85
N ASN A 58 -20.08 19.40 9.85
CA ASN A 58 -18.99 19.57 8.88
C ASN A 58 -17.67 20.03 9.53
N ASP A 59 -17.72 20.73 10.67
CA ASP A 59 -16.51 21.12 11.40
C ASP A 59 -15.82 19.95 12.14
N LYS A 60 -16.49 18.79 12.28
CA LYS A 60 -15.99 17.61 13.00
C LYS A 60 -15.58 16.45 12.10
N MET A 61 -15.82 16.54 10.78
CA MET A 61 -15.49 15.49 9.82
C MET A 61 -14.32 15.90 8.92
N TYR A 62 -13.56 14.92 8.46
CA TYR A 62 -12.67 15.01 7.30
C TYR A 62 -13.32 14.29 6.11
N GLN A 63 -12.83 14.60 4.91
CA GLN A 63 -13.34 14.01 3.68
C GLN A 63 -12.40 12.90 3.18
N ILE A 64 -12.95 11.73 2.90
CA ILE A 64 -12.27 10.57 2.30
C ILE A 64 -13.02 10.23 1.01
N LEU A 65 -12.52 10.70 -0.14
CA LEU A 65 -13.30 10.68 -1.38
C LEU A 65 -13.20 9.37 -2.18
N ASP A 66 -12.19 8.55 -1.91
CA ASP A 66 -12.06 7.23 -2.54
C ASP A 66 -12.92 6.25 -1.73
N GLU A 67 -14.00 5.77 -2.36
CA GLU A 67 -14.99 4.88 -1.73
C GLU A 67 -14.33 3.60 -1.18
N ASN A 68 -13.28 3.09 -1.84
CA ASN A 68 -12.56 1.91 -1.36
C ASN A 68 -11.69 2.23 -0.15
N PHE A 69 -11.13 3.44 -0.07
CA PHE A 69 -10.38 3.86 1.12
C PHE A 69 -11.31 4.01 2.32
N GLU A 70 -12.46 4.65 2.15
CA GLU A 70 -13.45 4.75 3.22
C GLU A 70 -14.01 3.38 3.61
N LEU A 71 -14.33 2.52 2.64
CA LEU A 71 -14.77 1.15 2.92
C LEU A 71 -13.73 0.37 3.73
N ALA A 72 -12.44 0.50 3.40
CA ALA A 72 -11.37 -0.13 4.17
C ALA A 72 -11.32 0.40 5.62
N LEU A 73 -11.56 1.70 5.83
CA LEU A 73 -11.64 2.29 7.18
C LEU A 73 -12.86 1.76 7.95
N ILE A 74 -14.01 1.57 7.29
CA ILE A 74 -15.21 0.97 7.89
C ILE A 74 -14.97 -0.50 8.26
N GLU A 75 -14.41 -1.30 7.35
CA GLU A 75 -14.14 -2.73 7.57
C GLU A 75 -13.13 -2.97 8.71
N LYS A 76 -12.18 -2.06 8.89
CA LYS A 76 -11.22 -2.08 10.00
C LYS A 76 -11.81 -1.53 11.31
N GLY A 77 -13.04 -1.04 11.29
CA GLY A 77 -13.75 -0.50 12.46
C GLY A 77 -13.28 0.89 12.89
N TRP A 78 -12.53 1.60 12.04
CA TRP A 78 -12.13 2.98 12.28
C TRP A 78 -13.27 3.94 12.01
N ASP A 79 -14.02 3.69 10.94
CA ASP A 79 -15.19 4.47 10.58
C ASP A 79 -16.50 3.71 10.84
N VAL A 80 -17.58 4.45 11.10
CA VAL A 80 -18.88 3.88 11.46
C VAL A 80 -19.96 4.55 10.62
N GLY A 81 -20.55 3.80 9.71
CA GLY A 81 -21.63 4.30 8.88
C GLY A 81 -21.67 3.65 7.51
N PRO A 82 -22.53 4.17 6.61
CA PRO A 82 -22.37 3.91 5.19
C PRO A 82 -21.10 4.59 4.66
N VAL A 83 -20.65 4.18 3.47
CA VAL A 83 -19.67 4.94 2.68
C VAL A 83 -20.31 6.28 2.28
N ASP A 84 -20.02 7.35 3.00
CA ASP A 84 -20.59 8.70 2.82
C ASP A 84 -19.55 9.80 2.54
N GLY A 85 -18.28 9.42 2.46
CA GLY A 85 -17.14 10.26 2.18
C GLY A 85 -16.63 11.01 3.40
N GLU A 86 -17.12 10.71 4.61
CA GLU A 86 -16.83 11.47 5.82
C GLU A 86 -16.29 10.59 6.95
N ILE A 87 -15.14 10.96 7.53
CA ILE A 87 -14.62 10.33 8.76
C ILE A 87 -14.49 11.35 9.90
N LEU A 88 -14.75 10.94 11.14
CA LEU A 88 -14.57 11.79 12.32
C LEU A 88 -13.11 12.25 12.48
N LYS A 89 -12.91 13.54 12.74
CA LYS A 89 -11.58 14.13 12.98
C LYS A 89 -10.85 13.49 14.16
N GLU A 90 -11.56 13.18 15.23
CA GLU A 90 -10.97 12.55 16.41
C GLU A 90 -10.49 11.12 16.13
N THR A 91 -11.20 10.39 15.27
CA THR A 91 -10.80 9.05 14.82
C THR A 91 -9.45 9.11 14.13
N VAL A 92 -9.30 9.89 13.06
CA VAL A 92 -8.04 9.92 12.29
C VAL A 92 -6.83 10.38 13.11
N LEU A 93 -7.06 11.23 14.12
CA LEU A 93 -6.01 11.69 15.03
C LEU A 93 -5.58 10.63 16.04
N SER A 94 -6.43 9.64 16.34
CA SER A 94 -6.10 8.54 17.25
C SER A 94 -5.39 7.37 16.56
N ILE A 95 -5.50 7.26 15.23
CA ILE A 95 -4.89 6.20 14.44
C ILE A 95 -3.37 6.42 14.32
N THR A 96 -2.60 5.46 14.81
CA THR A 96 -1.12 5.42 14.70
C THR A 96 -0.63 4.29 13.80
N ASP A 97 -1.47 3.30 13.51
CA ASP A 97 -1.17 2.12 12.72
C ASP A 97 -2.37 1.86 11.80
N LEU A 98 -2.17 1.96 10.49
CA LEU A 98 -3.23 1.83 9.49
C LEU A 98 -2.83 0.82 8.43
N ASP A 99 -3.69 -0.18 8.27
CA ASP A 99 -3.54 -1.22 7.27
C ASP A 99 -4.78 -1.25 6.37
N VAL A 100 -4.57 -0.88 5.11
CA VAL A 100 -5.57 -0.81 4.03
C VAL A 100 -5.05 -1.54 2.79
N ARG A 101 -4.29 -2.62 3.00
CA ARG A 101 -3.77 -3.46 1.92
C ARG A 101 -4.89 -4.15 1.13
N SER A 102 -4.64 -4.45 -0.15
CA SER A 102 -5.53 -5.28 -0.97
C SER A 102 -7.00 -4.81 -1.01
N SER A 103 -7.22 -3.50 -0.83
CA SER A 103 -8.58 -2.91 -0.77
C SER A 103 -9.01 -2.28 -2.10
N GLY A 104 -8.22 -2.42 -3.17
CA GLY A 104 -8.55 -1.85 -4.48
C GLY A 104 -8.50 -0.32 -4.52
N ILE A 105 -7.80 0.32 -3.58
CA ILE A 105 -7.74 1.79 -3.44
C ILE A 105 -6.97 2.37 -4.62
N SER A 106 -7.53 3.41 -5.23
CA SER A 106 -6.92 4.09 -6.37
C SER A 106 -6.31 5.45 -6.01
N ASN A 107 -6.84 6.07 -4.95
CA ASN A 107 -6.42 7.36 -4.45
C ASN A 107 -6.49 7.40 -2.92
N LEU A 108 -5.35 7.61 -2.27
CA LEU A 108 -5.27 7.68 -0.81
C LEU A 108 -5.44 9.11 -0.25
N ALA A 109 -6.00 10.04 -1.05
CA ALA A 109 -6.31 11.39 -0.59
C ALA A 109 -7.19 11.36 0.68
N GLY A 110 -6.83 12.17 1.66
CA GLY A 110 -7.34 12.10 3.03
C GLY A 110 -6.32 11.53 4.02
N ILE A 111 -5.33 10.77 3.55
CA ILE A 111 -4.25 10.26 4.41
C ILE A 111 -3.46 11.37 5.11
N GLU A 112 -3.44 12.58 4.53
CA GLU A 112 -2.79 13.75 5.10
C GLU A 112 -3.37 14.20 6.45
N TYR A 113 -4.59 13.75 6.79
CA TYR A 113 -5.24 14.04 8.08
C TYR A 113 -4.74 13.11 9.21
N PHE A 114 -4.16 11.96 8.88
CA PHE A 114 -3.65 10.96 9.81
C PHE A 114 -2.24 11.36 10.30
N VAL A 115 -2.15 12.52 10.93
CA VAL A 115 -0.85 13.18 11.26
C VAL A 115 -0.03 12.43 12.32
N ASN A 116 -0.67 11.56 13.11
CA ASN A 116 -0.03 10.73 14.14
C ASN A 116 0.33 9.32 13.63
N LEU A 117 0.17 9.06 12.33
CA LEU A 117 0.45 7.75 11.75
C LEU A 117 1.94 7.42 11.82
N THR A 118 2.25 6.29 12.45
CA THR A 118 3.61 5.74 12.60
C THR A 118 3.84 4.53 11.70
N LYS A 119 2.77 3.82 11.32
CA LYS A 119 2.83 2.71 10.37
C LYS A 119 1.70 2.81 9.37
N LEU A 120 2.04 2.65 8.09
CA LEU A 120 1.08 2.60 6.99
C LEU A 120 1.38 1.39 6.13
N ASN A 121 0.41 0.48 6.02
CA ASN A 121 0.38 -0.52 4.98
C ASN A 121 -0.74 -0.18 3.98
N CYS A 122 -0.35 0.25 2.78
CA CYS A 122 -1.23 0.48 1.64
C CYS A 122 -0.80 -0.38 0.44
N SER A 123 -0.16 -1.52 0.70
CA SER A 123 0.32 -2.45 -0.31
C SER A 123 -0.82 -3.10 -1.12
N ASP A 124 -0.48 -3.61 -2.31
CA ASP A 124 -1.41 -4.34 -3.18
C ASP A 124 -2.67 -3.53 -3.51
N ASN A 125 -2.46 -2.31 -3.99
CA ASN A 125 -3.51 -1.38 -4.38
C ASN A 125 -3.23 -0.82 -5.80
N ASN A 126 -4.02 0.16 -6.23
CA ASN A 126 -3.93 0.77 -7.55
C ASN A 126 -3.34 2.19 -7.51
N LEU A 127 -2.58 2.53 -6.46
CA LEU A 127 -2.09 3.89 -6.24
C LEU A 127 -1.08 4.29 -7.31
N LYS A 128 -1.34 5.44 -7.97
CA LYS A 128 -0.37 6.12 -8.85
C LYS A 128 0.36 7.26 -8.14
N ILE A 129 -0.27 7.83 -7.13
CA ILE A 129 0.23 8.94 -6.33
C ILE A 129 0.03 8.57 -4.87
N LEU A 130 1.06 8.84 -4.06
CA LEU A 130 1.03 8.69 -2.62
C LEU A 130 1.70 9.91 -1.98
N ASP A 131 0.90 10.82 -1.44
CA ASP A 131 1.40 12.01 -0.73
C ASP A 131 1.39 11.77 0.78
N LEU A 132 2.60 11.67 1.36
CA LEU A 132 2.81 11.46 2.79
C LEU A 132 3.45 12.67 3.47
N GLY A 133 3.40 13.85 2.83
CA GLY A 133 4.10 15.05 3.29
C GLY A 133 3.63 15.57 4.66
N LYS A 134 2.45 15.15 5.13
CA LYS A 134 1.90 15.47 6.46
C LYS A 134 2.15 14.39 7.51
N ASN A 135 2.34 13.12 7.11
CA ASN A 135 2.54 11.96 7.98
C ASN A 135 3.99 11.88 8.47
N LYS A 136 4.46 12.92 9.14
CA LYS A 136 5.89 13.09 9.48
C LYS A 136 6.41 12.10 10.52
N ALA A 137 5.52 11.53 11.32
CA ALA A 137 5.83 10.55 12.36
C ALA A 137 5.96 9.11 11.82
N LEU A 138 5.88 8.91 10.50
CA LEU A 138 5.88 7.58 9.89
C LEU A 138 7.26 6.91 10.07
N GLU A 139 7.24 5.74 10.72
CA GLU A 139 8.40 4.88 10.96
C GLU A 139 8.43 3.67 10.02
N LYS A 140 7.25 3.17 9.61
CA LYS A 140 7.13 2.04 8.68
C LYS A 140 6.17 2.36 7.56
N LEU A 141 6.61 2.15 6.32
CA LEU A 141 5.79 2.32 5.13
C LEU A 141 5.88 1.08 4.24
N SER A 142 4.73 0.45 4.01
CA SER A 142 4.57 -0.58 2.98
C SER A 142 3.61 -0.08 1.92
N CYS A 143 4.15 0.26 0.75
CA CYS A 143 3.43 0.70 -0.45
C CYS A 143 3.78 -0.16 -1.67
N ASN A 144 4.24 -1.38 -1.44
CA ASN A 144 4.59 -2.36 -2.47
C ASN A 144 3.37 -2.81 -3.27
N LYS A 145 3.59 -3.39 -4.47
CA LYS A 145 2.53 -3.83 -5.38
C LYS A 145 1.51 -2.71 -5.67
N ASN A 146 2.01 -1.56 -6.14
CA ASN A 146 1.20 -0.42 -6.57
C ASN A 146 1.65 0.01 -7.97
N LYS A 147 1.23 1.21 -8.41
CA LYS A 147 1.56 1.79 -9.72
C LYS A 147 2.31 3.12 -9.56
N LEU A 148 3.09 3.26 -8.49
CA LEU A 148 3.81 4.50 -8.19
C LEU A 148 4.98 4.69 -9.16
N GLU A 149 5.01 5.84 -9.83
CA GLU A 149 6.15 6.30 -10.65
C GLU A 149 7.09 7.20 -9.83
N ILE A 150 6.56 7.87 -8.81
CA ILE A 150 7.28 8.77 -7.91
C ILE A 150 6.87 8.46 -6.48
N LEU A 151 7.85 8.42 -5.58
CA LEU A 151 7.66 8.33 -4.14
C LEU A 151 8.54 9.36 -3.42
N ASP A 152 7.92 10.34 -2.76
CA ASP A 152 8.63 11.35 -1.97
C ASP A 152 8.49 11.07 -0.47
N VAL A 153 9.56 10.57 0.14
CA VAL A 153 9.64 10.27 1.57
C VAL A 153 10.58 11.22 2.33
N ARG A 154 10.99 12.34 1.73
CA ARG A 154 11.99 13.26 2.31
C ARG A 154 11.51 13.98 3.56
N LYS A 155 10.20 13.98 3.82
CA LYS A 155 9.57 14.56 5.02
C LYS A 155 9.40 13.54 6.14
N ASN A 156 9.46 12.24 5.84
CA ASN A 156 9.23 11.13 6.76
C ASN A 156 10.59 10.68 7.34
N LYS A 157 11.23 11.58 8.09
CA LYS A 157 12.62 11.40 8.55
C LYS A 157 12.80 10.26 9.56
N ASP A 158 11.71 9.85 10.20
CA ASP A 158 11.70 8.81 11.21
C ASP A 158 11.51 7.40 10.60
N LEU A 159 11.44 7.29 9.26
CA LEU A 159 11.33 6.01 8.56
C LEU A 159 12.52 5.08 8.86
N LYS A 160 12.18 3.88 9.32
CA LYS A 160 13.09 2.74 9.58
C LYS A 160 12.86 1.62 8.58
N VAL A 161 11.62 1.43 8.13
CA VAL A 161 11.24 0.38 7.17
C VAL A 161 10.53 1.00 5.98
N LEU A 162 11.03 0.71 4.77
CA LEU A 162 10.40 1.11 3.52
C LEU A 162 10.28 -0.09 2.56
N HIS A 163 9.05 -0.52 2.30
CA HIS A 163 8.72 -1.48 1.25
C HIS A 163 8.03 -0.77 0.10
N SER A 164 8.75 -0.57 -0.99
CA SER A 164 8.27 0.07 -2.22
C SER A 164 8.46 -0.82 -3.46
N ASN A 165 8.65 -2.13 -3.25
CA ASN A 165 8.85 -3.11 -4.31
C ASN A 165 7.60 -3.32 -5.18
N HIS A 166 7.79 -3.81 -6.42
CA HIS A 166 6.73 -3.93 -7.43
C HIS A 166 5.97 -2.61 -7.65
N ASN A 167 6.71 -1.58 -8.05
CA ASN A 167 6.18 -0.30 -8.50
C ASN A 167 6.85 0.06 -9.85
N LYS A 168 6.82 1.34 -10.23
CA LYS A 168 7.44 1.86 -11.46
C LYS A 168 8.42 2.98 -11.15
N LEU A 169 9.10 2.91 -10.02
CA LEU A 169 10.01 3.96 -9.57
C LEU A 169 11.26 3.98 -10.46
N GLU A 170 11.53 5.11 -11.09
CA GLU A 170 12.79 5.36 -11.82
C GLU A 170 13.87 5.98 -10.91
N SER A 171 13.45 6.62 -9.82
CA SER A 171 14.34 7.20 -8.82
C SER A 171 13.74 7.14 -7.42
N LEU A 172 14.61 7.13 -6.40
CA LEU A 172 14.21 7.15 -5.00
C LEU A 172 15.24 7.93 -4.17
N ASP A 173 14.82 9.06 -3.58
CA ASP A 173 15.70 9.93 -2.77
C ASP A 173 15.54 9.62 -1.27
N LEU A 174 16.51 8.92 -0.70
CA LEU A 174 16.51 8.47 0.70
C LEU A 174 17.48 9.25 1.59
N ARG A 175 18.07 10.35 1.10
CA ARG A 175 19.12 11.10 1.82
C ARG A 175 18.65 11.72 3.14
N LYS A 176 17.35 11.79 3.39
CA LYS A 176 16.75 12.31 4.64
C LYS A 176 16.28 11.23 5.60
N ASN A 177 16.27 9.98 5.18
CA ASN A 177 15.78 8.84 5.95
C ASN A 177 16.98 8.13 6.61
N THR A 178 17.72 8.87 7.44
CA THR A 178 19.01 8.42 8.03
C THR A 178 18.85 7.29 9.04
N LEU A 179 17.63 7.01 9.48
CA LEU A 179 17.28 5.93 10.40
C LEU A 179 16.81 4.67 9.65
N LEU A 180 16.89 4.63 8.32
CA LEU A 180 16.41 3.49 7.54
C LEU A 180 17.26 2.24 7.81
N GLU A 181 16.60 1.18 8.24
CA GLU A 181 17.17 -0.13 8.58
C GLU A 181 16.82 -1.17 7.51
N GLU A 182 15.66 -1.04 6.86
CA GLU A 182 15.18 -1.98 5.86
C GLU A 182 14.62 -1.25 4.63
N LEU A 183 15.14 -1.64 3.46
CA LEU A 183 14.70 -1.10 2.17
C LEU A 183 14.43 -2.23 1.18
N PHE A 184 13.17 -2.41 0.81
CA PHE A 184 12.76 -3.26 -0.30
C PHE A 184 12.29 -2.39 -1.47
N ALA A 185 13.14 -2.28 -2.50
CA ALA A 185 12.87 -1.53 -3.72
C ALA A 185 13.04 -2.40 -4.98
N ASN A 186 12.97 -3.72 -4.84
CA ASN A 186 13.02 -4.68 -5.95
C ASN A 186 11.82 -4.57 -6.90
N HIS A 187 11.97 -5.02 -8.14
CA HIS A 187 10.98 -4.87 -9.22
C HIS A 187 10.54 -3.40 -9.41
N ASN A 188 11.51 -2.55 -9.70
CA ASN A 188 11.33 -1.15 -10.11
C ASN A 188 12.20 -0.89 -11.35
N GLN A 189 12.43 0.38 -11.70
CA GLN A 189 13.20 0.82 -12.86
C GLN A 189 14.37 1.74 -12.42
N LEU A 190 14.92 1.51 -11.23
CA LEU A 190 15.99 2.33 -10.68
C LEU A 190 17.28 2.17 -11.50
N GLU A 191 17.81 3.27 -12.02
CA GLU A 191 19.11 3.31 -12.72
C GLU A 191 20.29 3.58 -11.76
N SER A 192 19.99 4.26 -10.64
CA SER A 192 20.95 4.52 -9.56
C SER A 192 20.22 4.70 -8.24
N ILE A 193 20.93 4.52 -7.13
CA ILE A 193 20.45 4.81 -5.78
C ILE A 193 21.61 5.30 -4.91
N ASP A 194 21.39 6.39 -4.19
CA ASP A 194 22.37 6.95 -3.22
C ASP A 194 21.97 6.52 -1.80
N LEU A 195 22.77 5.64 -1.22
CA LEU A 195 22.57 5.07 0.12
C LEU A 195 23.62 5.55 1.15
N SER A 196 24.44 6.56 0.79
CA SER A 196 25.56 7.04 1.59
C SER A 196 25.17 7.56 2.99
N ASN A 197 23.92 8.00 3.14
CA ASN A 197 23.37 8.50 4.41
C ASN A 197 22.59 7.44 5.20
N ASN A 198 22.33 6.26 4.62
CA ASN A 198 21.49 5.21 5.22
C ASN A 198 22.35 4.17 5.93
N LYS A 199 23.18 4.64 6.88
CA LYS A 199 24.22 3.84 7.54
C LYS A 199 23.69 2.73 8.45
N MET A 200 22.40 2.80 8.80
CA MET A 200 21.72 1.81 9.63
C MET A 200 21.07 0.68 8.83
N LEU A 201 21.23 0.66 7.50
CA LEU A 201 20.66 -0.41 6.67
C LEU A 201 21.23 -1.79 7.06
N ILE A 202 20.32 -2.69 7.39
CA ILE A 202 20.54 -4.10 7.72
C ILE A 202 20.10 -4.98 6.54
N GLN A 203 18.98 -4.65 5.90
CA GLN A 203 18.42 -5.39 4.77
C GLN A 203 18.19 -4.48 3.55
N LEU A 204 18.74 -4.88 2.41
CA LEU A 204 18.67 -4.11 1.17
C LEU A 204 18.31 -5.00 -0.02
N TYR A 205 17.11 -4.81 -0.56
CA TYR A 205 16.63 -5.55 -1.72
C TYR A 205 16.43 -4.59 -2.90
N LEU A 206 17.24 -4.78 -3.93
CA LEU A 206 17.32 -3.98 -5.16
C LEU A 206 17.23 -4.86 -6.42
N ASN A 207 16.92 -6.15 -6.28
CA ASN A 207 16.83 -7.07 -7.41
C ASN A 207 15.76 -6.67 -8.43
N HIS A 208 15.94 -7.04 -9.70
CA HIS A 208 15.07 -6.63 -10.81
C HIS A 208 14.92 -5.10 -10.90
N ASN A 209 16.05 -4.42 -11.10
CA ASN A 209 16.13 -3.01 -11.47
C ASN A 209 17.07 -2.88 -12.69
N VAL A 210 17.54 -1.67 -12.99
CA VAL A 210 18.46 -1.42 -14.10
C VAL A 210 19.74 -0.72 -13.63
N LEU A 211 20.15 -0.98 -12.38
CA LEU A 211 21.33 -0.37 -11.76
C LEU A 211 22.60 -0.74 -12.52
N THR A 212 23.42 0.26 -12.84
CA THR A 212 24.74 0.08 -13.48
C THR A 212 25.91 0.12 -12.50
N SER A 213 25.68 0.72 -11.33
CA SER A 213 26.62 0.76 -10.21
C SER A 213 25.86 0.72 -8.89
N LEU A 214 26.53 0.27 -7.83
CA LEU A 214 26.00 0.23 -6.48
C LEU A 214 27.15 0.45 -5.50
N ASP A 215 27.13 1.58 -4.80
CA ASP A 215 28.09 1.93 -3.76
C ASP A 215 27.48 1.62 -2.39
N LEU A 216 28.11 0.72 -1.64
CA LEU A 216 27.72 0.28 -0.30
C LEU A 216 28.80 0.56 0.75
N SER A 217 29.77 1.42 0.43
CA SER A 217 30.94 1.69 1.28
C SER A 217 30.59 2.26 2.66
N GLU A 218 29.46 2.96 2.79
CA GLU A 218 28.98 3.56 4.04
C GLU A 218 27.96 2.67 4.79
N ASN A 219 27.61 1.49 4.26
CA ASN A 219 26.57 0.60 4.79
C ASN A 219 27.17 -0.62 5.50
N SER A 220 28.08 -0.40 6.46
CA SER A 220 28.80 -1.48 7.17
C SER A 220 27.92 -2.37 8.06
N ALA A 221 26.71 -1.91 8.41
CA ALA A 221 25.72 -2.67 9.16
C ALA A 221 24.91 -3.64 8.29
N LEU A 222 25.12 -3.66 6.97
CA LEU A 222 24.33 -4.46 6.05
C LEU A 222 24.59 -5.96 6.28
N GLU A 223 23.54 -6.71 6.57
CA GLU A 223 23.59 -8.16 6.79
C GLU A 223 23.07 -8.94 5.58
N ARG A 224 22.13 -8.36 4.82
CA ARG A 224 21.48 -9.05 3.68
C ARG A 224 21.35 -8.13 2.47
N LEU A 225 21.88 -8.58 1.33
CA LEU A 225 21.87 -7.86 0.05
C LEU A 225 21.28 -8.70 -1.09
N LEU A 226 20.19 -8.24 -1.71
CA LEU A 226 19.71 -8.79 -2.97
C LEU A 226 19.88 -7.73 -4.07
N CYS A 227 20.81 -7.95 -5.00
CA CYS A 227 21.05 -7.05 -6.14
C CYS A 227 21.11 -7.79 -7.48
N ASN A 228 20.61 -9.04 -7.53
CA ASN A 228 20.52 -9.82 -8.76
C ASN A 228 19.58 -9.20 -9.80
N ALA A 229 19.72 -9.58 -11.06
CA ALA A 229 18.93 -9.05 -12.17
C ALA A 229 19.02 -7.51 -12.26
N ASN A 230 20.25 -7.02 -12.43
CA ASN A 230 20.61 -5.63 -12.66
C ASN A 230 21.65 -5.57 -13.81
N LYS A 231 22.36 -4.45 -13.97
CA LYS A 231 23.40 -4.24 -14.99
C LYS A 231 24.75 -3.86 -14.35
N LEU A 232 25.00 -4.31 -13.11
CA LEU A 232 26.22 -3.99 -12.39
C LEU A 232 27.44 -4.60 -13.11
N GLU A 233 28.50 -3.83 -13.28
CA GLU A 233 29.77 -4.31 -13.87
C GLU A 233 30.81 -4.71 -12.81
N SER A 234 30.69 -4.12 -11.62
CA SER A 234 31.53 -4.39 -10.45
C SER A 234 30.69 -4.28 -9.19
N LEU A 235 31.10 -5.01 -8.15
CA LEU A 235 30.53 -4.89 -6.82
C LEU A 235 31.65 -4.97 -5.79
N ASP A 236 31.75 -3.96 -4.93
CA ASP A 236 32.70 -3.92 -3.82
C ASP A 236 31.95 -4.07 -2.50
N LEU A 237 32.24 -5.16 -1.79
CA LEU A 237 31.67 -5.51 -0.50
C LEU A 237 32.72 -5.47 0.62
N SER A 238 33.92 -4.93 0.36
CA SER A 238 35.05 -4.93 1.29
C SER A 238 34.83 -4.15 2.59
N ASN A 239 33.79 -3.29 2.64
CA ASN A 239 33.39 -2.56 3.85
C ASN A 239 32.15 -3.17 4.56
N ASN A 240 31.54 -4.19 3.98
CA ASN A 240 30.30 -4.79 4.49
C ASN A 240 30.60 -6.05 5.34
N ASN A 241 31.36 -5.86 6.42
CA ASN A 241 31.84 -6.97 7.28
C ASN A 241 30.71 -7.74 7.97
N SER A 242 29.55 -7.11 8.14
CA SER A 242 28.37 -7.74 8.75
C SER A 242 27.57 -8.60 7.76
N LEU A 243 27.93 -8.60 6.48
CA LEU A 243 27.14 -9.23 5.42
C LEU A 243 27.14 -10.75 5.57
N LEU A 244 25.98 -11.34 5.83
CA LEU A 244 25.80 -12.77 6.02
C LEU A 244 25.38 -13.47 4.74
N PHE A 245 24.65 -12.75 3.89
CA PHE A 245 24.07 -13.28 2.67
C PHE A 245 23.99 -12.21 1.59
N PHE A 246 24.39 -12.58 0.37
CA PHE A 246 24.12 -11.76 -0.79
C PHE A 246 23.75 -12.59 -2.01
N ARG A 247 23.00 -11.97 -2.93
CA ARG A 247 22.72 -12.54 -4.25
C ARG A 247 22.87 -11.46 -5.31
N CYS A 248 23.80 -11.67 -6.25
CA CYS A 248 24.11 -10.72 -7.32
C CYS A 248 24.19 -11.36 -8.72
N ASN A 249 23.66 -12.58 -8.91
CA ASN A 249 23.58 -13.21 -10.23
C ASN A 249 22.77 -12.36 -11.23
N ASN A 250 22.86 -12.67 -12.52
CA ASN A 250 22.19 -11.91 -13.59
C ASN A 250 22.58 -10.42 -13.55
N ASN A 251 23.89 -10.18 -13.48
CA ASN A 251 24.55 -8.89 -13.66
C ASN A 251 25.69 -9.06 -14.69
N ASN A 252 26.41 -7.98 -14.98
CA ASN A 252 27.63 -8.01 -15.81
C ASN A 252 28.90 -8.11 -14.95
N ILE A 253 28.77 -8.59 -13.71
CA ILE A 253 29.88 -8.73 -12.75
C ILE A 253 30.70 -9.96 -13.14
N THR A 254 32.02 -9.76 -13.29
CA THR A 254 32.99 -10.85 -13.44
C THR A 254 33.69 -11.19 -12.13
N CYS A 255 33.74 -10.23 -11.21
CA CYS A 255 34.35 -10.37 -9.92
C CYS A 255 33.72 -9.45 -8.86
N ILE A 256 33.65 -9.94 -7.62
CA ILE A 256 33.25 -9.18 -6.43
C ILE A 256 34.49 -8.88 -5.58
N GLN A 257 34.70 -7.61 -5.22
CA GLN A 257 35.76 -7.21 -4.30
C GLN A 257 35.31 -7.42 -2.84
N VAL A 258 36.17 -8.04 -2.05
CA VAL A 258 35.95 -8.33 -0.62
C VAL A 258 37.25 -8.06 0.14
N ASN A 259 37.22 -8.05 1.47
CA ASN A 259 38.43 -7.91 2.30
C ASN A 259 38.96 -9.27 2.80
N GLN A 260 40.13 -9.25 3.44
CA GLN A 260 40.78 -10.47 3.94
C GLN A 260 39.96 -11.18 5.03
N GLU A 261 39.27 -10.43 5.89
CA GLU A 261 38.45 -11.01 6.97
C GLU A 261 37.29 -11.86 6.40
N GLN A 262 36.63 -11.35 5.35
CA GLN A 262 35.57 -12.04 4.61
C GLN A 262 36.10 -13.26 3.82
N LEU A 263 37.35 -13.21 3.31
CA LEU A 263 37.99 -14.35 2.64
C LEU A 263 38.39 -15.46 3.62
N ASP A 264 38.92 -15.07 4.78
CA ASP A 264 39.37 -16.00 5.81
C ASP A 264 38.17 -16.71 6.47
N ASN A 265 37.03 -16.02 6.57
CA ASN A 265 35.81 -16.52 7.20
C ASN A 265 34.58 -16.21 6.33
N PRO A 266 34.42 -16.87 5.17
CA PRO A 266 33.28 -16.63 4.29
C PRO A 266 31.98 -17.00 5.02
N PRO A 267 30.98 -16.10 5.09
CA PRO A 267 29.68 -16.40 5.66
C PRO A 267 29.01 -17.60 4.99
N SER A 268 28.15 -18.32 5.71
CA SER A 268 27.54 -19.60 5.27
C SER A 268 26.62 -19.49 4.04
N GLY A 269 26.37 -18.28 3.52
CA GLY A 269 25.60 -18.03 2.32
C GLY A 269 26.42 -17.57 1.11
N TRP A 270 27.75 -17.58 1.20
CA TRP A 270 28.62 -17.12 0.12
C TRP A 270 28.96 -18.27 -0.86
N PRO A 271 29.12 -17.98 -2.17
CA PRO A 271 29.54 -18.98 -3.14
C PRO A 271 30.84 -19.69 -2.69
N GLY A 272 30.80 -21.02 -2.56
CA GLY A 272 31.96 -21.83 -2.18
C GLY A 272 32.19 -22.04 -0.68
N SER A 273 31.37 -21.45 0.21
CA SER A 273 31.42 -21.79 1.64
C SER A 273 31.04 -23.27 1.83
N HIS A 274 31.99 -24.08 2.31
CA HIS A 274 31.81 -25.52 2.47
C HIS A 274 30.75 -25.83 3.53
N GLY A 275 29.57 -26.28 3.11
CA GLY A 275 28.56 -26.86 4.00
C GLY A 275 27.21 -26.17 3.92
N GLY A 276 26.45 -26.50 2.88
CA GLY A 276 25.04 -26.12 2.75
C GLY A 276 24.56 -26.55 1.39
N ASP A 277 23.95 -27.72 1.32
CA ASP A 277 23.18 -28.14 0.15
C ASP A 277 22.19 -27.01 -0.17
N ASP A 278 22.36 -26.40 -1.34
CA ASP A 278 21.54 -25.32 -1.86
C ASP A 278 20.17 -25.89 -2.31
N HIS A 279 19.44 -26.41 -1.34
CA HIS A 279 18.00 -26.68 -1.40
C HIS A 279 17.23 -25.63 -0.59
N GLY A 280 17.82 -24.45 -0.43
CA GLY A 280 17.06 -23.27 -0.06
C GLY A 280 16.25 -22.83 -1.27
N SER A 281 15.08 -23.46 -1.46
CA SER A 281 13.90 -22.76 -1.96
C SER A 281 13.67 -21.57 -1.02
N GLY A 282 14.44 -20.51 -1.22
CA GLY A 282 14.01 -19.18 -0.86
C GLY A 282 12.83 -18.93 -1.77
N GLU A 283 11.67 -19.40 -1.34
CA GLU A 283 10.41 -18.85 -1.78
C GLU A 283 10.64 -17.34 -1.79
N GLU A 284 10.45 -16.75 -2.96
CA GLU A 284 10.21 -15.33 -3.05
C GLU A 284 9.24 -15.00 -1.92
N PRO A 285 9.43 -13.94 -1.13
CA PRO A 285 8.29 -13.40 -0.42
C PRO A 285 7.35 -12.86 -1.50
N ASP A 286 6.58 -13.76 -2.09
CA ASP A 286 5.23 -13.47 -2.53
C ASP A 286 4.66 -12.66 -1.38
N GLY A 287 4.37 -11.40 -1.65
CA GLY A 287 3.85 -10.46 -0.66
C GLY A 287 2.47 -10.88 -0.18
N HIS A 288 2.38 -12.01 0.51
CA HIS A 288 1.33 -12.48 1.40
C HIS A 288 1.84 -12.23 2.81
N ASP A 289 1.74 -10.97 3.21
CA ASP A 289 1.62 -10.62 4.61
C ASP A 289 0.23 -11.14 5.05
N SER A 290 0.20 -12.28 5.72
CA SER A 290 -0.91 -12.71 6.58
C SER A 290 -0.40 -12.67 8.01
N GLY A 291 -0.69 -11.57 8.70
CA GLY A 291 -0.51 -11.46 10.13
C GLY A 291 -1.43 -12.43 10.88
N ASP A 292 -0.85 -13.13 11.86
CA ASP A 292 -1.59 -13.68 12.99
C ASP A 292 -1.98 -12.53 13.94
N ASP A 293 -3.25 -12.42 14.34
CA ASP A 293 -3.63 -12.60 15.76
C ASP A 293 -5.16 -12.67 16.02
N HIS A 294 -5.51 -13.65 16.86
CA HIS A 294 -6.72 -13.99 17.66
C HIS A 294 -8.16 -13.50 17.35
N GLY A 295 -9.10 -14.46 17.41
CA GLY A 295 -10.38 -14.23 18.12
C GLY A 295 -11.62 -15.05 17.72
N SER A 296 -11.91 -16.10 18.49
CA SER A 296 -13.24 -16.70 18.79
C SER A 296 -14.04 -17.44 17.69
N GLY A 297 -14.38 -18.70 17.97
CA GLY A 297 -15.42 -19.42 17.27
C GLY A 297 -15.52 -20.87 17.75
N GLU A 298 -16.60 -21.18 18.46
CA GLU A 298 -16.90 -22.42 19.16
C GLU A 298 -17.00 -23.64 18.21
N GLU A 299 -16.39 -24.77 18.58
CA GLU A 299 -16.76 -26.08 18.03
C GLU A 299 -18.12 -26.53 18.60
N PRO A 300 -18.88 -27.30 17.81
CA PRO A 300 -19.39 -28.53 18.38
C PRO A 300 -19.13 -29.76 17.51
N ASP A 301 -18.84 -30.83 18.25
CA ASP A 301 -18.89 -32.26 17.97
C ASP A 301 -19.78 -32.74 16.82
N GLY A 302 -19.33 -33.79 16.11
CA GLY A 302 -20.26 -34.62 15.36
C GLY A 302 -19.68 -35.60 14.34
N HIS A 303 -19.15 -36.72 14.82
CA HIS A 303 -19.44 -38.08 14.36
C HIS A 303 -19.79 -38.37 12.87
N ASP A 304 -18.98 -39.25 12.29
CA ASP A 304 -19.35 -40.60 11.79
C ASP A 304 -19.03 -40.91 10.31
N SER A 305 -18.29 -42.00 10.24
CA SER A 305 -17.90 -42.92 9.17
C SER A 305 -18.99 -43.25 8.13
N GLY A 306 -18.54 -43.58 6.92
CA GLY A 306 -19.37 -44.29 5.96
C GLY A 306 -18.72 -44.48 4.59
N ASP A 307 -17.81 -45.43 4.48
CA ASP A 307 -17.47 -46.09 3.21
C ASP A 307 -18.71 -46.84 2.69
N ASP A 308 -19.04 -46.71 1.41
CA ASP A 308 -19.54 -47.87 0.67
C ASP A 308 -19.35 -47.78 -0.85
N HIS A 309 -19.08 -48.96 -1.41
CA HIS A 309 -18.76 -49.26 -2.80
C HIS A 309 -19.97 -49.15 -3.74
N GLY A 310 -19.73 -48.91 -5.04
CA GLY A 310 -20.80 -49.00 -6.03
C GLY A 310 -20.36 -48.88 -7.48
N SER A 311 -20.16 -50.03 -8.11
CA SER A 311 -19.72 -50.28 -9.48
C SER A 311 -20.59 -49.68 -10.62
N SER A 312 -19.92 -49.58 -11.77
CA SER A 312 -20.40 -49.91 -13.13
C SER A 312 -21.18 -48.89 -13.96
N GLY A 313 -20.71 -48.70 -15.19
CA GLY A 313 -21.55 -49.02 -16.35
C GLY A 313 -21.91 -47.89 -17.32
N GLN A 314 -21.20 -47.90 -18.46
CA GLN A 314 -21.71 -47.67 -19.83
C GLN A 314 -22.02 -46.25 -20.35
N ASN A 315 -21.27 -45.91 -21.41
CA ASN A 315 -21.68 -45.39 -22.73
C ASN A 315 -22.79 -44.35 -22.83
N GLY A 316 -22.42 -43.17 -23.37
CA GLY A 316 -23.33 -42.23 -24.00
C GLY A 316 -22.58 -41.31 -24.96
N ASN A 317 -22.92 -41.41 -26.24
CA ASN A 317 -22.31 -40.75 -27.39
C ASN A 317 -22.97 -39.38 -27.66
N GLY A 318 -22.20 -38.41 -28.15
CA GLY A 318 -22.71 -37.34 -29.03
C GLY A 318 -22.69 -35.91 -28.50
N GLY A 319 -21.99 -35.02 -29.22
CA GLY A 319 -22.18 -33.57 -29.11
C GLY A 319 -20.96 -32.75 -29.53
N GLN A 320 -20.90 -32.37 -30.81
CA GLN A 320 -19.95 -31.42 -31.39
C GLN A 320 -20.11 -30.02 -30.81
N ASN A 321 -19.00 -29.31 -30.53
CA ASN A 321 -18.66 -27.98 -31.06
C ASN A 321 -17.69 -27.19 -30.16
N GLY A 322 -16.54 -26.81 -30.73
CA GLY A 322 -15.92 -25.48 -30.62
C GLY A 322 -15.38 -25.00 -29.27
N GLY A 323 -14.07 -25.16 -29.04
CA GLY A 323 -13.21 -24.15 -28.41
C GLY A 323 -12.13 -23.80 -29.43
N HIS A 324 -11.90 -22.58 -29.92
CA HIS A 324 -11.59 -21.31 -29.22
C HIS A 324 -10.42 -21.49 -28.25
N ASP A 325 -9.23 -21.54 -28.84
CA ASP A 325 -8.05 -20.72 -28.53
C ASP A 325 -7.86 -20.36 -27.05
N ASP A 326 -7.30 -21.30 -26.28
CA ASP A 326 -6.49 -21.01 -25.09
C ASP A 326 -5.02 -20.91 -25.54
N GLU A 327 -4.54 -19.69 -25.79
CA GLU A 327 -3.11 -19.36 -25.75
C GLU A 327 -2.91 -18.29 -24.67
N GLY A 328 -2.11 -18.61 -23.65
CA GLY A 328 -1.76 -17.66 -22.60
C GLY A 328 -1.39 -18.28 -21.24
N GLY A 329 -0.93 -19.53 -21.20
CA GLY A 329 -0.15 -20.02 -20.07
C GLY A 329 1.32 -19.73 -20.32
N GLU A 330 1.80 -18.55 -19.91
CA GLU A 330 3.24 -18.33 -19.82
C GLU A 330 3.78 -19.17 -18.67
N GLY A 331 4.59 -20.16 -19.06
CA GLY A 331 5.13 -21.18 -18.20
C GLY A 331 6.09 -20.59 -17.16
N HIS A 332 6.09 -21.27 -16.02
CA HIS A 332 7.19 -21.27 -15.08
C HIS A 332 8.50 -21.58 -15.80
N ASP A 333 9.34 -20.56 -15.99
CA ASP A 333 10.76 -20.74 -16.22
C ASP A 333 11.42 -21.11 -14.89
N ASP A 334 11.25 -22.37 -14.51
CA ASP A 334 12.10 -23.06 -13.53
C ASP A 334 13.42 -23.40 -14.25
N GLU A 335 14.25 -22.37 -14.50
CA GLU A 335 15.61 -22.54 -14.98
C GLU A 335 16.54 -22.88 -13.81
N GLY A 336 17.37 -23.90 -14.03
CA GLY A 336 18.15 -24.60 -13.01
C GLY A 336 19.08 -23.75 -12.15
N GLY A 337 19.48 -24.34 -11.03
CA GLY A 337 20.23 -23.71 -9.94
C GLY A 337 21.47 -22.90 -10.35
N PRO A 338 21.88 -21.93 -9.50
CA PRO A 338 22.82 -20.90 -9.88
C PRO A 338 24.23 -21.47 -10.08
N ASN A 339 24.64 -21.66 -11.33
CA ASN A 339 26.05 -21.59 -11.67
C ASN A 339 26.50 -20.14 -11.46
N PHE A 340 27.14 -19.87 -10.34
CA PHE A 340 27.77 -18.57 -10.08
C PHE A 340 28.86 -18.33 -11.15
N THR A 341 28.67 -17.34 -12.02
CA THR A 341 29.59 -17.02 -13.14
C THR A 341 30.66 -15.98 -12.77
N TYR A 342 30.74 -15.59 -11.51
CA TYR A 342 31.67 -14.58 -11.01
C TYR A 342 32.64 -15.18 -9.99
N SER A 343 33.83 -14.60 -9.93
CA SER A 343 34.85 -14.91 -8.92
C SER A 343 34.75 -13.96 -7.71
N ILE A 344 35.33 -14.35 -6.58
CA ILE A 344 35.50 -13.50 -5.41
C ILE A 344 36.98 -13.08 -5.35
N ASN A 345 37.22 -11.78 -5.16
CA ASN A 345 38.52 -11.07 -5.17
C ASN A 345 39.14 -10.87 -6.57
N CYS A 346 39.24 -9.61 -7.02
CA CYS A 346 39.51 -9.29 -8.44
C CYS A 346 40.99 -9.25 -8.81
N ASN A 347 41.86 -9.51 -7.84
CA ASN A 347 43.30 -9.39 -7.96
C ASN A 347 44.04 -10.72 -7.65
N GLU A 348 43.34 -11.85 -7.52
CA GLU A 348 43.93 -13.17 -7.28
C GLU A 348 43.55 -14.22 -8.33
#